data_AF-A0A971R9L6-F1
#
_entry.id   AF-A0A971R9L6-F1
#
_cell.length_a   1.000
_cell.length_b   1.000
_cell.length_c   1.000
_cell.angle_alpha   90.00
_cell.angle_beta   90.00
_cell.angle_gamma   90.00
#
_symmetry.space_group_name_H-M   'P 1'
#
loop_
_entity.id
_entity.type
_entity.pdbx_description
1 polymer ?
#
loop_
_entity_poly.entity_id
_entity_poly.type
_entity_poly.pdbx_seq_one_letter_code
_entity_poly.pdbx_strand_id
1 'polypeptide(L)'
;MGSEHNKQNTGKRVGLYLTLIFHLVVLIVMLLVSINSMVAPEASFVLDFTKQEQIEQEQKIIALKEDISRELDNLIAIPRGQIRNIAVDVGSQLKDDRHSNPDRVYEEARELQRKLDASKEDALKEKSAATIDLDPKPENEKRQKEEAPAYKGPSIISYLLEGRKAQHLPVPAYKGYGSGDIFVEIVVNQRGRVIDARVLETISSLDKSLHDFAIDAAKRSRFTASENFGARHIGEIHYRFIGQN
;
A
#
# COMPACT_ATOMS: atom_id res chain seq x y z
N MET A 1 -84.07 -40.82 -12.62
CA MET A 1 -83.92 -39.57 -11.84
C MET A 1 -82.56 -39.47 -11.11
N GLY A 2 -81.46 -39.99 -11.67
CA GLY A 2 -80.13 -40.01 -11.00
C GLY A 2 -79.01 -39.21 -11.69
N SER A 3 -79.23 -38.72 -12.92
CA SER A 3 -78.18 -38.11 -13.74
C SER A 3 -78.04 -36.59 -13.59
N GLU A 4 -79.12 -35.87 -13.24
CA GLU A 4 -79.07 -34.41 -13.11
C GLU A 4 -78.43 -33.92 -11.79
N HIS A 5 -78.61 -34.68 -10.70
CA HIS A 5 -78.01 -34.33 -9.40
C HIS A 5 -76.48 -34.45 -9.39
N ASN A 6 -75.90 -35.35 -10.19
CA ASN A 6 -74.45 -35.53 -10.24
C ASN A 6 -73.74 -34.36 -10.96
N LYS A 7 -74.34 -33.85 -12.04
CA LYS A 7 -73.80 -32.75 -12.86
C LYS A 7 -73.75 -31.42 -12.10
N GLN A 8 -74.72 -31.18 -11.20
CA GLN A 8 -74.72 -29.98 -10.35
C GLN A 8 -73.64 -30.04 -9.24
N ASN A 9 -73.40 -31.22 -8.67
CA ASN A 9 -72.34 -31.39 -7.66
C ASN A 9 -70.94 -31.28 -8.25
N THR A 10 -70.73 -31.75 -9.48
CA THR A 10 -69.45 -31.59 -10.17
C THR A 10 -69.14 -30.12 -10.47
N GLY A 11 -70.12 -29.31 -10.89
CA GLY A 11 -69.90 -27.88 -11.14
C GLY A 11 -69.53 -27.08 -9.88
N LYS A 12 -70.21 -27.34 -8.76
CA LYS A 12 -69.91 -26.70 -7.46
C LYS A 12 -68.53 -27.11 -6.92
N ARG A 13 -68.16 -28.37 -7.06
CA ARG A 13 -66.82 -28.87 -6.68
C ARG A 13 -65.73 -28.28 -7.55
N VAL A 14 -65.94 -28.19 -8.86
CA VAL A 14 -64.99 -27.55 -9.79
C VAL A 14 -64.80 -26.07 -9.45
N GLY A 15 -65.86 -25.35 -9.11
CA GLY A 15 -65.76 -23.97 -8.62
C GLY A 15 -64.95 -23.85 -7.33
N LEU A 16 -65.18 -24.74 -6.36
CA LEU A 16 -64.42 -24.81 -5.11
C LEU A 16 -62.95 -25.14 -5.32
N TYR A 17 -62.64 -26.09 -6.21
CA TYR A 17 -61.25 -26.42 -6.54
C TYR A 17 -60.55 -25.28 -7.29
N LEU A 18 -61.26 -24.56 -8.16
CA LEU A 18 -60.71 -23.42 -8.88
C LEU A 18 -60.32 -22.28 -7.92
N THR A 19 -61.19 -21.94 -6.97
CA THR A 19 -60.88 -20.91 -5.96
C THR A 19 -59.79 -21.37 -5.01
N LEU A 20 -59.77 -22.65 -4.63
CA LEU A 20 -58.70 -23.25 -3.81
C LEU A 20 -57.34 -23.20 -4.52
N ILE A 21 -57.28 -23.60 -5.79
CA ILE A 21 -56.05 -23.55 -6.60
C ILE A 21 -55.61 -22.10 -6.81
N PHE A 22 -56.54 -21.19 -7.10
CA PHE A 22 -56.23 -19.77 -7.27
C PHE A 22 -55.61 -19.17 -6.00
N HIS A 23 -56.21 -19.41 -4.83
CA HIS A 23 -55.65 -18.94 -3.56
C HIS A 23 -54.31 -19.61 -3.22
N LEU A 24 -54.14 -20.90 -3.53
CA LEU A 24 -52.86 -21.59 -3.37
C LEU A 24 -51.74 -20.96 -4.22
N VAL A 25 -52.03 -20.64 -5.48
CA VAL A 25 -51.06 -19.97 -6.38
C VAL A 25 -50.71 -18.57 -5.88
N VAL A 26 -51.70 -17.80 -5.42
CA VAL A 26 -51.46 -16.46 -4.84
C VAL A 26 -50.56 -16.55 -3.60
N LEU A 27 -50.78 -17.56 -2.73
CA LEU A 27 -49.98 -17.78 -1.53
C LEU A 27 -48.54 -18.18 -1.88
N ILE A 28 -48.36 -19.05 -2.89
CA ILE A 28 -47.04 -19.44 -3.40
C ILE A 28 -46.28 -18.22 -3.96
N VAL A 29 -46.93 -17.38 -4.76
CA VAL A 29 -46.31 -16.15 -5.30
C VAL A 29 -45.93 -15.18 -4.17
N MET A 30 -46.79 -14.99 -3.17
CA MET A 30 -46.49 -14.16 -2.01
C MET A 30 -45.30 -14.70 -1.21
N LEU A 31 -45.18 -16.03 -1.06
CA LEU A 31 -44.03 -16.69 -0.43
C LEU A 31 -42.74 -16.48 -1.22
N LEU A 32 -42.77 -16.61 -2.55
CA LEU A 32 -41.59 -16.36 -3.38
C LEU A 32 -41.12 -14.90 -3.29
N VAL A 33 -42.06 -13.94 -3.28
CA VAL A 33 -41.74 -12.51 -3.07
C VAL A 33 -41.19 -12.28 -1.66
N SER A 34 -41.82 -12.86 -0.63
CA SER A 34 -41.36 -12.77 0.76
C SER A 34 -39.95 -13.34 0.92
N ILE A 35 -39.66 -14.52 0.35
CA ILE A 35 -38.32 -15.12 0.39
C ILE A 35 -37.31 -14.23 -0.33
N ASN A 36 -37.62 -13.72 -1.52
CA ASN A 36 -36.72 -12.80 -2.22
C ASN A 36 -36.51 -11.46 -1.48
N SER A 37 -37.52 -10.97 -0.74
CA SER A 37 -37.38 -9.78 0.12
C SER A 37 -36.63 -10.06 1.42
N MET A 38 -36.67 -11.30 1.91
CA MET A 38 -35.96 -11.78 3.10
C MET A 38 -34.52 -12.21 2.80
N VAL A 39 -34.24 -12.59 1.56
CA VAL A 39 -32.89 -12.67 0.99
C VAL A 39 -32.48 -11.25 0.59
N ALA A 40 -32.46 -10.35 1.57
CA ALA A 40 -31.41 -9.35 1.58
C ALA A 40 -30.08 -10.13 1.58
N PRO A 41 -29.05 -9.71 0.81
CA PRO A 41 -27.75 -10.35 0.90
C PRO A 41 -27.39 -10.41 2.37
N GLU A 42 -27.08 -11.61 2.85
CA GLU A 42 -26.67 -11.83 4.22
C GLU A 42 -25.81 -10.65 4.63
N ALA A 43 -26.33 -9.84 5.55
CA ALA A 43 -25.53 -8.85 6.22
C ALA A 43 -24.50 -9.67 6.96
N SER A 44 -23.38 -9.93 6.28
CA SER A 44 -22.16 -10.44 6.88
C SER A 44 -21.96 -9.53 8.08
N PHE A 45 -22.25 -10.08 9.25
CA PHE A 45 -21.98 -9.43 10.51
C PHE A 45 -20.46 -9.45 10.62
N VAL A 46 -19.81 -8.56 9.87
CA VAL A 46 -18.44 -8.16 10.12
C VAL A 46 -18.56 -7.51 11.48
N LEU A 47 -18.11 -8.21 12.53
CA LEU A 47 -17.79 -7.54 13.77
C LEU A 47 -16.75 -6.48 13.39
N ASP A 48 -17.23 -5.26 13.16
CA ASP A 48 -16.40 -4.11 12.87
C ASP A 48 -15.77 -3.66 14.18
N PHE A 49 -14.75 -4.41 14.61
CA PHE A 49 -13.95 -4.09 15.78
C PHE A 49 -13.24 -2.74 15.65
N THR A 50 -13.18 -2.14 14.44
CA THR A 50 -12.50 -0.85 14.24
C THR A 50 -13.20 0.30 14.97
N LYS A 51 -14.54 0.30 15.09
CA LYS A 51 -15.22 1.36 15.85
C LYS A 51 -14.98 1.26 17.34
N GLN A 52 -14.97 0.04 17.90
CA GLN A 52 -14.73 -0.18 19.32
C GLN A 52 -13.27 0.12 19.69
N GLU A 53 -12.32 -0.28 18.84
CA GLU A 53 -10.90 -0.02 19.05
C GLU A 53 -10.55 1.47 18.89
N GLN A 54 -11.18 2.18 17.94
CA GLN A 54 -10.99 3.63 17.78
C GLN A 54 -11.47 4.41 19.01
N ILE A 55 -12.61 4.05 19.59
CA ILE A 55 -13.13 4.69 20.81
C ILE A 55 -12.19 4.41 22.00
N GLU A 56 -11.65 3.19 22.12
CA GLU A 56 -10.71 2.85 23.18
C GLU A 56 -9.35 3.56 23.02
N GLN A 57 -8.84 3.67 21.79
CA GLN A 57 -7.61 4.41 21.50
C GLN A 57 -7.78 5.91 21.77
N GLU A 58 -8.91 6.49 21.37
CA GLU A 58 -9.21 7.90 21.63
C GLU A 58 -9.31 8.16 23.14
N GLN A 59 -9.95 7.28 23.91
CA GLN A 59 -10.00 7.36 25.38
C GLN A 59 -8.61 7.24 26.01
N LYS A 60 -7.76 6.32 25.53
CA LYS A 60 -6.37 6.18 26.01
C LYS A 60 -5.54 7.44 25.73
N ILE A 61 -5.72 8.06 24.55
CA ILE A 61 -5.03 9.31 24.19
C ILE A 61 -5.50 10.46 25.07
N ILE A 62 -6.81 10.55 25.35
CA ILE A 62 -7.37 11.58 26.25
C ILE A 62 -6.84 11.40 27.67
N ALA A 63 -6.83 10.17 28.20
CA ALA A 63 -6.31 9.86 29.53
C ALA A 63 -4.81 10.18 29.64
N LEU A 64 -4.00 9.75 28.66
CA LEU A 64 -2.57 10.06 28.62
C LEU A 64 -2.32 11.57 28.55
N LYS A 65 -3.12 12.30 27.77
CA LYS A 65 -3.02 13.75 27.66
C LYS A 65 -3.36 14.44 28.99
N GLU A 66 -4.36 13.95 29.71
CA GLU A 66 -4.72 14.47 31.03
C GLU A 66 -3.60 14.23 32.07
N ASP A 67 -3.01 13.04 32.08
CA ASP A 67 -1.88 12.71 32.95
C ASP A 67 -0.65 13.59 32.66
N ILE A 68 -0.30 13.77 31.38
CA ILE A 68 0.78 14.67 30.96
C ILE A 68 0.50 16.12 31.37
N SER A 69 -0.74 16.58 31.19
CA SER A 69 -1.12 17.94 31.61
C SER A 69 -0.99 18.15 33.11
N ARG A 70 -1.40 17.16 33.93
CA ARG A 70 -1.25 17.21 35.39
C ARG A 70 0.22 17.21 35.82
N GLU A 71 1.05 16.40 35.18
CA GLU A 71 2.49 16.37 35.45
C GLU A 71 3.16 17.70 35.08
N LEU A 72 2.80 18.26 33.92
CA LEU A 72 3.29 19.56 33.46
C LEU A 72 2.88 20.71 34.38
N ASP A 73 1.62 20.73 34.84
CA ASP A 73 1.16 21.71 35.82
C ASP A 73 1.90 21.59 37.15
N ASN A 74 2.22 20.37 37.59
CA ASN A 74 3.01 20.14 38.81
C ASN A 74 4.45 20.64 38.65
N LEU A 75 5.07 20.42 37.48
CA LEU A 75 6.40 20.96 37.14
C LEU A 75 6.40 22.50 37.07
N ILE A 76 5.32 23.10 36.57
CA ILE A 76 5.15 24.56 36.47
C ILE A 76 4.85 25.18 37.84
N ALA A 77 4.14 24.46 38.71
CA ALA A 77 3.82 24.88 40.08
C ALA A 77 5.05 24.87 41.02
N ILE A 78 6.17 24.24 40.61
CA ILE A 78 7.45 24.38 41.32
C ILE A 78 7.91 25.85 41.21
N PRO A 79 8.07 26.58 42.33
CA PRO A 79 8.48 27.97 42.31
C PRO A 79 9.83 28.12 41.58
N ARG A 80 9.90 29.02 40.60
CA ARG A 80 11.08 29.33 39.77
C ARG A 80 12.36 29.71 40.56
N GLY A 81 12.27 29.86 41.89
CA GLY A 81 13.41 30.09 42.79
C GLY A 81 14.16 28.84 43.25
N GLN A 82 13.69 27.62 42.92
CA GLN A 82 14.33 26.37 43.36
C GLN A 82 14.74 25.42 42.21
N ILE A 83 14.90 25.95 41.00
CA ILE A 83 15.62 25.21 39.94
C ILE A 83 17.12 25.38 40.20
N ARG A 84 17.63 24.68 41.22
CA ARG A 84 19.07 24.39 41.35
C ARG A 84 19.30 23.04 40.73
N ASN A 85 20.11 23.03 39.66
CA ASN A 85 20.76 21.90 39.01
C ASN A 85 20.38 20.53 39.59
N ILE A 86 19.35 19.91 39.03
CA ILE A 86 19.11 18.48 39.23
C ILE A 86 20.28 17.79 38.54
N ALA A 87 21.24 17.36 39.35
CA ALA A 87 22.31 16.49 38.94
C ALA A 87 21.68 15.19 38.44
N VAL A 88 21.80 14.96 37.14
CA VAL A 88 21.47 13.68 36.54
C VAL A 88 22.57 12.71 36.96
N ASP A 89 22.28 11.84 37.91
CA ASP A 89 23.12 10.67 38.21
C ASP A 89 22.96 9.66 37.07
N VAL A 90 23.66 9.93 35.97
CA VAL A 90 23.94 8.96 34.91
C VAL A 90 25.38 8.50 35.10
N GLY A 91 25.54 7.42 35.86
CA GLY A 91 26.77 6.66 35.98
C GLY A 91 27.16 6.04 34.63
N SER A 92 27.68 6.87 33.72
CA SER A 92 28.66 6.50 32.72
C SER A 92 29.32 7.78 32.24
N GLN A 93 30.65 7.82 32.29
CA GLN A 93 31.45 8.95 31.79
C GLN A 93 31.14 9.17 30.30
N LEU A 94 30.22 10.07 30.00
CA LEU A 94 30.19 10.71 28.70
C LEU A 94 31.40 11.62 28.65
N LYS A 95 32.44 11.15 27.97
CA LYS A 95 33.55 11.97 27.53
C LYS A 95 32.96 13.06 26.64
N ASP A 96 32.95 14.28 27.16
CA ASP A 96 32.59 15.46 26.40
C ASP A 96 33.74 15.77 25.44
N ASP A 97 33.69 15.18 24.25
CA ASP A 97 34.71 15.30 23.20
C ASP A 97 34.74 16.70 22.55
N ARG A 98 34.05 17.70 23.13
CA ARG A 98 33.96 19.07 22.61
C ARG A 98 35.21 19.92 22.84
N HIS A 99 36.35 19.32 23.18
CA HIS A 99 37.64 20.01 23.23
C HIS A 99 38.60 19.47 22.17
N SER A 100 38.62 20.10 20.99
CA SER A 100 39.86 20.66 20.45
C SER A 100 39.59 21.55 19.23
N ASN A 101 39.70 22.86 19.45
CA ASN A 101 39.93 23.91 18.46
C ASN A 101 38.93 24.03 17.28
N PRO A 102 37.98 24.99 17.29
CA PRO A 102 36.99 25.17 16.22
C PRO A 102 37.64 25.42 14.85
N ASP A 103 38.85 26.01 14.84
CA ASP A 103 39.61 26.28 13.62
C ASP A 103 39.97 25.00 12.84
N ARG A 104 40.20 23.87 13.51
CA ARG A 104 40.48 22.59 12.84
C ARG A 104 39.29 22.06 12.05
N VAL A 105 38.07 22.29 12.54
CA VAL A 105 36.84 21.89 11.85
C VAL A 105 36.68 22.68 10.56
N TYR A 106 36.99 23.98 10.58
CA TYR A 106 36.96 24.83 9.38
C TYR A 106 38.08 24.48 8.38
N GLU A 107 39.27 24.09 8.88
CA GLU A 107 40.36 23.61 8.04
C GLU A 107 40.03 22.28 7.35
N GLU A 108 39.54 21.29 8.10
CA GLU A 108 39.11 19.99 7.55
C GLU A 108 37.97 20.14 6.54
N ALA A 109 36.99 21.00 6.83
CA ALA A 109 35.90 21.30 5.89
C ALA A 109 36.43 21.91 4.58
N ARG A 110 37.41 22.82 4.66
CA ARG A 110 38.02 23.45 3.48
C ARG A 110 38.87 22.46 2.68
N GLU A 111 39.56 21.53 3.34
CA GLU A 111 40.29 20.46 2.67
C GLU A 111 39.37 19.47 1.96
N LEU A 112 38.24 19.10 2.60
CA LEU A 112 37.23 18.25 1.97
C LEU A 112 36.67 18.90 0.70
N GLN A 113 36.36 20.19 0.76
CA GLN A 113 35.84 20.93 -0.38
C GLN A 113 36.83 20.95 -1.55
N ARG A 114 38.12 21.18 -1.28
CA ARG A 114 39.16 21.14 -2.32
C ARG A 114 39.29 19.77 -2.97
N LYS A 115 39.18 18.68 -2.21
CA LYS A 115 39.23 17.31 -2.76
C LYS A 115 38.03 17.00 -3.64
N LEU A 116 36.84 17.50 -3.27
CA LEU A 116 35.63 17.36 -4.08
C LEU A 116 35.72 18.14 -5.39
N ASP A 117 36.22 19.38 -5.33
CA ASP A 117 36.37 20.21 -6.53
C ASP A 117 37.43 19.63 -7.49
N ALA A 118 38.56 19.15 -6.98
CA ALA A 118 39.58 18.47 -7.78
C ALA A 118 39.04 17.18 -8.44
N SER A 119 38.31 16.35 -7.68
CA SER A 119 37.69 15.13 -8.22
C SER A 119 36.63 15.45 -9.28
N LYS A 120 35.90 16.55 -9.12
CA LYS A 120 34.92 17.03 -10.10
C LYS A 120 35.63 17.49 -11.38
N GLU A 121 36.73 18.23 -11.27
CA GLU A 121 37.51 18.63 -12.44
C GLU A 121 38.11 17.44 -13.18
N ASP A 122 38.63 16.44 -12.46
CA ASP A 122 39.17 15.22 -13.08
C ASP A 122 38.07 14.42 -13.78
N ALA A 123 36.89 14.29 -13.17
CA ALA A 123 35.73 13.66 -13.80
C ALA A 123 35.21 14.44 -15.03
N LEU A 124 35.31 15.77 -15.02
CA LEU A 124 34.99 16.60 -16.19
C LEU A 124 36.05 16.48 -17.30
N LYS A 125 37.34 16.40 -16.95
CA LYS A 125 38.45 16.21 -17.90
C LYS A 125 38.42 14.83 -18.54
N GLU A 126 38.12 13.79 -17.77
CA GLU A 126 37.95 12.42 -18.30
C GLU A 126 36.78 12.35 -19.30
N LYS A 127 35.72 13.13 -19.06
CA LYS A 127 34.58 13.28 -19.98
C LYS A 127 34.87 14.16 -21.20
N SER A 128 35.88 15.03 -21.11
CA SER A 128 36.28 15.97 -22.19
C SER A 128 37.42 15.44 -23.07
N ALA A 129 38.19 14.46 -22.60
CA ALA A 129 39.26 13.82 -23.36
C ALA A 129 38.77 12.72 -24.33
N ALA A 130 37.47 12.40 -24.31
CA ALA A 130 36.84 11.40 -25.18
C ALA A 130 36.18 12.01 -26.44
N THR A 131 36.76 13.08 -27.00
CA THR A 131 36.43 13.58 -28.34
C THR A 131 37.59 13.34 -29.30
N ILE A 132 37.51 12.26 -30.10
CA ILE A 132 38.32 12.07 -31.31
C ILE A 132 37.39 11.62 -32.44
N ASP A 133 37.15 12.58 -33.34
CA ASP A 133 36.93 12.55 -34.80
C ASP A 133 36.25 11.36 -35.53
N LEU A 134 35.02 11.63 -35.97
CA LEU A 134 34.42 11.58 -37.33
C LEU A 134 35.10 10.79 -38.49
N ASP A 135 34.51 9.63 -38.84
CA ASP A 135 34.00 9.10 -40.15
C ASP A 135 34.82 9.16 -41.48
N PRO A 136 34.69 8.19 -42.46
CA PRO A 136 33.38 7.73 -42.98
C PRO A 136 33.19 6.29 -43.58
N LYS A 137 31.90 5.87 -43.59
CA LYS A 137 31.11 5.13 -44.64
C LYS A 137 31.02 3.58 -44.64
N PRO A 138 29.93 2.99 -45.21
CA PRO A 138 28.57 2.90 -44.65
C PRO A 138 28.04 1.43 -44.59
N GLU A 139 26.86 1.23 -43.99
CA GLU A 139 25.74 0.39 -44.49
C GLU A 139 24.97 -0.38 -43.37
N ASN A 140 23.65 -0.22 -43.43
CA ASN A 140 22.55 -0.97 -42.79
C ASN A 140 22.04 -0.61 -41.36
N GLU A 141 21.16 0.39 -41.37
CA GLU A 141 19.75 0.30 -40.93
C GLU A 141 19.38 -0.04 -39.47
N LYS A 142 19.27 1.04 -38.68
CA LYS A 142 18.09 1.48 -37.89
C LYS A 142 17.16 0.40 -37.29
N ARG A 143 17.18 0.31 -35.95
CA ARG A 143 16.07 0.73 -35.06
C ARG A 143 16.46 0.55 -33.59
N GLN A 144 17.08 1.56 -33.00
CA GLN A 144 17.04 1.76 -31.55
C GLN A 144 16.14 2.96 -31.29
N LYS A 145 14.96 2.65 -30.76
CA LYS A 145 14.00 3.59 -30.24
C LYS A 145 14.70 4.32 -29.09
N GLU A 146 14.86 5.62 -29.24
CA GLU A 146 15.31 6.52 -28.18
C GLU A 146 14.47 6.26 -26.92
N GLU A 147 15.11 5.66 -25.90
CA GLU A 147 14.53 5.56 -24.57
C GLU A 147 14.51 6.97 -23.99
N ALA A 148 13.39 7.66 -24.21
CA ALA A 148 13.08 8.92 -23.56
C ALA A 148 13.23 8.76 -22.03
N PRO A 149 13.80 9.77 -21.33
CA PRO A 149 14.22 9.65 -19.95
C PRO A 149 13.07 9.17 -19.05
N ALA A 150 13.30 8.06 -18.34
CA ALA A 150 12.38 7.51 -17.37
C ALA A 150 12.11 8.57 -16.28
N TYR A 151 10.86 9.02 -16.22
CA TYR A 151 10.41 10.08 -15.33
C TYR A 151 10.38 9.58 -13.87
N LYS A 152 11.08 10.28 -12.97
CA LYS A 152 11.11 10.01 -11.53
C LYS A 152 10.14 10.95 -10.79
N GLY A 153 8.84 10.70 -10.92
CA GLY A 153 7.89 11.21 -9.93
C GLY A 153 8.12 10.49 -8.59
N PRO A 154 7.80 11.09 -7.43
CA PRO A 154 7.95 10.45 -6.11
C PRO A 154 6.88 9.36 -5.91
N SER A 155 7.01 8.23 -6.61
CA SER A 155 6.23 7.04 -6.28
C SER A 155 6.80 6.40 -5.02
N ILE A 156 5.96 6.17 -4.01
CA ILE A 156 6.37 5.47 -2.79
C ILE A 156 6.11 3.98 -3.03
N ILE A 157 7.15 3.17 -2.83
CA ILE A 157 7.07 1.71 -2.93
C ILE A 157 7.33 1.13 -1.54
N SER A 158 6.41 0.34 -1.04
CA SER A 158 6.63 -0.49 0.15
C SER A 158 6.36 -1.96 -0.18
N TYR A 159 6.91 -2.87 0.60
CA TYR A 159 6.67 -4.29 0.41
C TYR A 159 6.65 -5.00 1.76
N LEU A 160 5.93 -6.12 1.80
CA LEU A 160 5.90 -7.04 2.92
C LEU A 160 6.28 -8.43 2.40
N LEU A 161 7.47 -8.89 2.80
CA LEU A 161 7.96 -10.22 2.48
C LEU A 161 8.87 -10.69 3.62
N GLU A 162 8.42 -11.70 4.36
CA GLU A 162 9.11 -12.12 5.58
C GLU A 162 10.50 -12.69 5.29
N GLY A 163 11.49 -12.34 6.10
CA GLY A 163 12.85 -12.91 6.02
C GLY A 163 13.57 -12.72 4.69
N ARG A 164 13.10 -11.86 3.79
CA ARG A 164 13.76 -11.52 2.52
C ARG A 164 13.79 -10.01 2.33
N LYS A 165 14.91 -9.50 1.82
CA LYS A 165 15.08 -8.07 1.51
C LYS A 165 14.91 -7.82 0.02
N ALA A 166 14.38 -6.66 -0.35
CA ALA A 166 14.37 -6.19 -1.72
C ALA A 166 15.80 -5.90 -2.20
N GLN A 167 16.19 -6.51 -3.32
CA GLN A 167 17.44 -6.20 -4.03
C GLN A 167 17.19 -5.20 -5.16
N HIS A 168 16.06 -5.33 -5.85
CA HIS A 168 15.67 -4.44 -6.93
C HIS A 168 14.16 -4.25 -6.89
N LEU A 169 13.71 -3.01 -6.71
CA LEU A 169 12.30 -2.65 -6.67
C LEU A 169 12.12 -1.45 -7.63
N PRO A 170 11.84 -1.71 -8.92
CA PRO A 170 11.73 -0.65 -9.90
C PRO A 170 10.46 0.16 -9.67
N VAL A 171 10.60 1.48 -9.84
CA VAL A 171 9.48 2.41 -9.89
C VAL A 171 8.63 2.13 -11.13
N PRO A 172 7.30 1.98 -11.01
CA PRO A 172 6.41 1.89 -12.16
C PRO A 172 6.52 3.13 -13.05
N ALA A 173 6.73 2.94 -14.35
CA ALA A 173 6.85 4.03 -15.31
C ALA A 173 5.47 4.51 -15.79
N TYR A 174 4.75 5.21 -14.92
CA TYR A 174 3.44 5.78 -15.25
C TYR A 174 3.58 7.23 -15.71
N LYS A 175 2.90 7.58 -16.80
CA LYS A 175 2.90 8.93 -17.41
C LYS A 175 1.54 9.62 -17.39
N GLY A 176 0.53 9.00 -16.77
CA GLY A 176 -0.82 9.55 -16.72
C GLY A 176 -1.04 10.50 -15.54
N TYR A 177 -2.26 11.04 -15.48
CA TYR A 177 -2.72 11.95 -14.42
C TYR A 177 -3.31 11.21 -13.21
N GLY A 178 -3.46 9.89 -13.29
CA GLY A 178 -4.05 9.07 -12.23
C GLY A 178 -3.18 9.03 -10.98
N SER A 179 -3.84 9.12 -9.83
CA SER A 179 -3.27 8.88 -8.51
C SER A 179 -4.00 7.71 -7.86
N GLY A 180 -3.31 7.00 -6.97
CA GLY A 180 -3.92 5.89 -6.25
C GLY A 180 -2.92 4.91 -5.68
N ASP A 181 -3.39 4.16 -4.69
CA ASP A 181 -2.67 3.04 -4.09
C ASP A 181 -3.05 1.74 -4.81
N ILE A 182 -2.04 0.96 -5.21
CA ILE A 182 -2.19 -0.35 -5.82
C ILE A 182 -1.45 -1.37 -4.97
N PHE A 183 -2.16 -2.41 -4.54
CA PHE A 183 -1.63 -3.49 -3.74
C PHE A 183 -1.49 -4.74 -4.61
N VAL A 184 -0.26 -5.26 -4.71
CA VAL A 184 0.09 -6.37 -5.58
C VAL A 184 0.58 -7.54 -4.74
N GLU A 185 -0.19 -8.63 -4.74
CA GLU A 185 0.26 -9.92 -4.24
C GLU A 185 1.30 -10.49 -5.20
N ILE A 186 2.45 -10.88 -4.67
CA ILE A 186 3.55 -11.47 -5.43
C ILE A 186 3.89 -12.86 -4.93
N VAL A 187 4.30 -13.73 -5.85
CA VAL A 187 4.88 -15.03 -5.54
C VAL A 187 6.34 -15.03 -5.97
N VAL A 188 7.24 -15.28 -5.03
CA VAL A 188 8.69 -15.25 -5.23
C VAL A 188 9.26 -16.66 -5.14
N ASN A 189 10.16 -17.01 -6.07
CA ASN A 189 10.89 -18.28 -6.03
C ASN A 189 12.08 -18.24 -5.06
N GLN A 190 12.73 -19.38 -4.81
CA GLN A 190 13.92 -19.47 -3.94
C GLN A 190 15.08 -18.55 -4.34
N ARG A 191 15.23 -18.27 -5.64
CA ARG A 191 16.25 -17.37 -6.19
C ARG A 191 15.91 -15.89 -6.03
N GLY A 192 14.76 -15.56 -5.43
CA GLY A 192 14.32 -14.18 -5.21
C GLY A 192 13.70 -13.51 -6.44
N ARG A 193 13.34 -14.27 -7.49
CA ARG A 193 12.62 -13.75 -8.66
C ARG A 193 11.10 -13.89 -8.44
N VAL A 194 10.37 -12.82 -8.73
CA VAL A 194 8.91 -12.85 -8.78
C VAL A 194 8.46 -13.70 -9.97
N ILE A 195 7.71 -14.76 -9.70
CA ILE A 195 7.19 -15.71 -10.69
C ILE A 195 5.71 -15.48 -11.01
N ASP A 196 4.97 -14.87 -10.09
CA ASP A 196 3.58 -14.50 -10.27
C ASP A 196 3.30 -13.18 -9.55
N ALA A 197 2.36 -12.39 -10.09
CA ALA A 197 1.97 -11.10 -9.54
C ALA A 197 0.52 -10.81 -9.91
N ARG A 198 -0.31 -10.47 -8.90
CA ARG A 198 -1.74 -10.22 -9.04
C ARG A 198 -2.15 -9.01 -8.21
N VAL A 199 -3.01 -8.17 -8.77
CA VAL A 199 -3.53 -6.99 -8.05
C VAL A 199 -4.70 -7.41 -7.16
N LEU A 200 -4.71 -6.88 -5.94
CA LEU A 200 -5.84 -7.01 -5.03
C LEU A 200 -6.87 -5.91 -5.37
N GLU A 201 -7.78 -6.22 -6.30
CA GLU A 201 -8.76 -5.26 -6.83
C GLU A 201 -9.70 -4.68 -5.76
N THR A 202 -9.94 -5.40 -4.67
CA THR A 202 -10.84 -4.96 -3.59
C THR A 202 -10.31 -3.76 -2.80
N ILE A 203 -8.98 -3.63 -2.68
CA ILE A 203 -8.31 -2.58 -1.89
C ILE A 203 -7.52 -1.59 -2.74
N SER A 204 -7.35 -1.91 -4.03
CA SER A 204 -6.61 -1.08 -4.98
C SER A 204 -7.53 -0.09 -5.68
N SER A 205 -6.95 0.99 -6.21
CA SER A 205 -7.67 1.93 -7.09
C SER A 205 -8.31 1.22 -8.29
N LEU A 206 -9.44 1.71 -8.79
CA LEU A 206 -10.19 1.11 -9.92
C LEU A 206 -9.55 1.38 -11.30
N ASP A 207 -8.51 2.21 -11.37
CA ASP A 207 -7.85 2.53 -12.65
C ASP A 207 -7.03 1.34 -13.15
N LYS A 208 -7.57 0.66 -14.17
CA LYS A 208 -6.93 -0.49 -14.81
C LYS A 208 -5.55 -0.16 -15.39
N SER A 209 -5.31 1.08 -15.83
CA SER A 209 -4.01 1.45 -16.37
C SER A 209 -2.92 1.34 -15.30
N LEU A 210 -3.20 1.78 -14.07
CA LEU A 210 -2.29 1.67 -12.93
C LEU A 210 -1.99 0.22 -12.55
N HIS A 211 -2.97 -0.68 -12.71
CA HIS A 211 -2.81 -2.10 -12.42
C HIS A 211 -1.73 -2.72 -13.29
N ASP A 212 -1.79 -2.47 -14.60
CA ASP A 212 -0.86 -3.04 -15.56
C ASP A 212 0.58 -2.58 -15.26
N PHE A 213 0.77 -1.29 -14.94
CA PHE A 213 2.09 -0.76 -14.55
C PHE A 213 2.61 -1.32 -13.23
N ALA A 214 1.74 -1.53 -12.24
CA ALA A 214 2.11 -2.12 -10.96
C ALA A 214 2.53 -3.59 -11.11
N ILE A 215 1.78 -4.38 -11.90
CA ILE A 215 2.12 -5.77 -12.21
C ILE A 215 3.48 -5.85 -12.92
N ASP A 216 3.70 -4.99 -13.92
CA ASP A 216 4.96 -4.98 -14.68
C ASP A 216 6.16 -4.57 -13.83
N ALA A 217 5.98 -3.62 -12.91
CA ALA A 217 7.01 -3.29 -11.93
C ALA A 217 7.26 -4.47 -10.97
N ALA A 218 6.21 -5.09 -10.45
CA ALA A 218 6.30 -6.22 -9.52
C ALA A 218 7.02 -7.43 -10.14
N LYS A 219 6.73 -7.79 -11.39
CA LYS A 219 7.40 -8.89 -12.10
C LYS A 219 8.90 -8.62 -12.35
N ARG A 220 9.27 -7.35 -12.48
CA ARG A 220 10.68 -6.93 -12.62
C ARG A 220 11.42 -6.86 -11.28
N SER A 221 10.70 -6.83 -10.16
CA SER A 221 11.29 -6.85 -8.82
C SER A 221 12.14 -8.09 -8.54
N ARG A 222 13.13 -7.92 -7.67
CA ARG A 222 14.04 -8.96 -7.20
C ARG A 222 14.24 -8.83 -5.69
N PHE A 223 14.26 -9.97 -5.03
CA PHE A 223 14.50 -10.12 -3.60
C PHE A 223 15.75 -10.98 -3.37
N THR A 224 16.25 -10.98 -2.15
CA THR A 224 17.33 -11.87 -1.74
C THR A 224 16.91 -13.34 -1.88
N ALA A 225 17.83 -14.17 -2.37
CA ALA A 225 17.64 -15.62 -2.35
C ALA A 225 17.59 -16.12 -0.89
N SER A 226 16.74 -17.11 -0.64
CA SER A 226 16.64 -17.75 0.68
C SER A 226 16.10 -19.16 0.54
N GLU A 227 16.83 -20.11 1.14
CA GLU A 227 16.51 -21.53 1.16
C GLU A 227 15.49 -21.89 2.26
N ASN A 228 15.27 -20.98 3.22
CA ASN A 228 14.34 -21.19 4.34
C ASN A 228 12.87 -21.18 3.92
N PHE A 229 12.57 -20.62 2.74
CA PHE A 229 11.22 -20.53 2.22
C PHE A 229 11.05 -21.50 1.05
N GLY A 230 9.89 -22.16 0.98
CA GLY A 230 9.56 -23.12 -0.07
C GLY A 230 9.66 -22.53 -1.49
N ALA A 231 9.41 -23.36 -2.50
CA ALA A 231 9.51 -22.97 -3.91
C ALA A 231 8.63 -21.76 -4.28
N ARG A 232 7.58 -21.49 -3.50
CA ARG A 232 6.65 -20.37 -3.67
C ARG A 232 6.52 -19.65 -2.33
N HIS A 233 7.02 -18.43 -2.27
CA HIS A 233 6.87 -17.55 -1.10
C HIS A 233 5.98 -16.37 -1.48
N ILE A 234 4.89 -16.20 -0.74
CA ILE A 234 3.90 -15.14 -1.00
C ILE A 234 4.30 -13.88 -0.22
N GLY A 235 4.14 -12.72 -0.85
CA GLY A 235 4.25 -11.43 -0.18
C GLY A 235 3.46 -10.37 -0.93
N GLU A 236 3.65 -9.11 -0.53
CA GLU A 236 2.89 -7.99 -1.06
C GLU A 236 3.82 -6.83 -1.44
N ILE A 237 3.52 -6.14 -2.53
CA ILE A 237 4.16 -4.88 -2.91
C ILE A 237 3.08 -3.82 -3.08
N HIS A 238 3.27 -2.68 -2.42
CA HIS A 238 2.35 -1.58 -2.43
C HIS A 238 2.97 -0.45 -3.24
N TYR A 239 2.26 -0.01 -4.27
CA TYR A 239 2.67 1.07 -5.15
C TYR A 239 1.74 2.26 -4.97
N ARG A 240 2.28 3.38 -4.50
CA ARG A 240 1.55 4.65 -4.44
C ARG A 240 1.89 5.51 -5.65
N PHE A 241 0.92 5.68 -6.52
CA PHE A 241 1.01 6.57 -7.68
C PHE A 241 0.57 7.98 -7.28
N ILE A 242 1.47 8.94 -7.44
CA ILE A 242 1.19 10.35 -7.19
C ILE A 242 0.97 11.04 -8.54
N GLY A 243 -0.27 11.43 -8.80
CA GLY A 243 -0.63 12.22 -9.98
C GLY A 243 -0.03 13.62 -9.89
N GLN A 244 0.33 14.18 -11.04
CA GLN A 244 0.87 15.53 -11.13
C GLN A 244 -0.25 16.48 -11.53
N ASN A 245 -0.57 17.41 -10.61
CA ASN A 245 -1.40 18.57 -10.90
C ASN A 245 -0.54 19.72 -11.41
#